data_AF-A0A6S7JR11-F1
#
_entry.id   AF-A0A6S7JR11-F1
#
_cell.length_a   1.000
_cell.length_b   1.000
_cell.length_c   1.000
_cell.angle_alpha   90.00
_cell.angle_beta   90.00
_cell.angle_gamma   90.00
#
_symmetry.space_group_name_H-M   'P 1'
#
loop_
_entity.id
_entity.type
_entity.pdbx_description
1 polymer ?
#
loop_
_entity_poly.entity_id
_entity_poly.type
_entity_poly.pdbx_seq_one_letter_code
_entity_poly.pdbx_strand_id
1 'polypeptide(L)'
;MEEYLSLIDNPTIRRTFSQYRVSNHKLQIERGRYENVSREQRFCKLCNNGEVENEYHLALSCPKYEELRNNSNNILKNLFYLNNTMEGKQKLFEHAMSSDDPVLVNLLSKYIFHCFSERDKSLKSMED
;
A
#
# COMPACT_ATOMS: atom_id res chain seq x y z
N MET A 1 -19.15 11.57 7.26
CA MET A 1 -17.84 11.90 6.66
C MET A 1 -16.83 11.05 7.41
N GLU A 2 -15.96 10.31 6.74
CA GLU A 2 -15.02 9.43 7.45
C GLU A 2 -14.01 10.26 8.26
N GLU A 3 -13.89 10.00 9.56
CA GLU A 3 -13.16 10.84 10.52
C GLU A 3 -11.67 10.96 10.15
N TYR A 4 -11.07 9.87 9.66
CA TYR A 4 -9.67 9.84 9.20
C TYR A 4 -9.34 10.87 8.12
N LEU A 5 -10.32 11.34 7.33
CA LEU A 5 -10.08 12.34 6.27
C LEU A 5 -9.63 13.67 6.86
N SER A 6 -10.09 14.02 8.06
CA SER A 6 -9.65 15.23 8.76
C SER A 6 -8.26 15.09 9.39
N LEU A 7 -7.74 13.86 9.51
CA LEU A 7 -6.47 13.58 10.17
C LEU A 7 -5.26 13.76 9.24
N ILE A 8 -5.47 13.80 7.92
CA ILE A 8 -4.40 13.89 6.92
C ILE A 8 -4.42 15.27 6.29
N ASP A 9 -3.49 16.15 6.68
CA ASP A 9 -3.46 17.54 6.20
C ASP A 9 -3.20 17.65 4.69
N ASN A 10 -2.19 16.90 4.20
CA ASN A 10 -1.77 16.99 2.80
C ASN A 10 -2.86 16.41 1.86
N PRO A 11 -3.44 17.21 0.96
CA PRO A 11 -4.56 16.79 0.13
C PRO A 11 -4.19 15.67 -0.85
N THR A 12 -2.95 15.64 -1.33
CA THR A 12 -2.47 14.58 -2.24
C THR A 12 -2.33 13.27 -1.49
N ILE A 13 -1.71 13.28 -0.30
CA ILE A 13 -1.59 12.08 0.54
C ILE A 13 -2.98 11.57 0.93
N ARG A 14 -3.88 12.48 1.35
CA ARG A 14 -5.26 12.15 1.71
C ARG A 14 -6.01 11.51 0.55
N ARG A 15 -5.87 12.05 -0.66
CA ARG A 15 -6.47 11.47 -1.88
C ARG A 15 -5.93 10.08 -2.16
N THR A 16 -4.61 9.90 -2.18
CA THR A 16 -3.98 8.60 -2.43
C THR A 16 -4.40 7.56 -1.40
N PHE A 17 -4.40 7.91 -0.11
CA PHE A 17 -4.79 7.00 0.95
C PHE A 17 -6.28 6.64 0.90
N SER A 18 -7.15 7.60 0.59
CA SER A 18 -8.59 7.33 0.44
C SER A 18 -8.86 6.43 -0.76
N GLN A 19 -8.23 6.71 -1.91
CA GLN A 19 -8.27 5.85 -3.08
C GLN A 19 -7.78 4.44 -2.78
N TYR A 20 -6.73 4.33 -1.96
CA TYR A 20 -6.21 3.05 -1.53
C TYR A 20 -7.22 2.27 -0.67
N ARG A 21 -7.86 2.93 0.32
CA ARG A 21 -8.88 2.32 1.20
C ARG A 21 -10.11 1.81 0.45
N VAL A 22 -10.55 2.52 -0.58
CA VAL A 22 -11.77 2.16 -1.34
C VAL A 22 -11.49 1.36 -2.62
N SER A 23 -10.29 0.77 -2.74
CA SER A 23 -9.83 0.02 -3.92
C SER A 23 -10.02 0.79 -5.24
N ASN A 24 -9.82 2.11 -5.21
CA ASN A 24 -9.86 3.01 -6.37
C ASN A 24 -8.43 3.46 -6.76
N HIS A 25 -7.54 2.50 -6.96
CA HIS A 25 -6.11 2.75 -7.16
C HIS A 25 -5.56 2.10 -8.45
N LYS A 26 -4.23 2.17 -8.64
CA LYS A 26 -3.55 1.73 -9.88
C LYS A 26 -2.86 0.37 -9.80
N LEU A 27 -2.98 -0.36 -8.70
CA LEU A 27 -2.43 -1.72 -8.60
C LEU A 27 -3.12 -2.69 -9.57
N GLN A 28 -2.40 -3.71 -10.03
CA GLN A 28 -2.92 -4.66 -11.02
C GLN A 28 -4.15 -5.41 -10.54
N ILE A 29 -4.34 -5.64 -9.22
CA ILE A 29 -5.56 -6.28 -8.72
C ILE A 29 -6.83 -5.56 -9.20
N GLU A 30 -6.77 -4.23 -9.28
CA GLU A 30 -7.85 -3.37 -9.77
C GLU A 30 -7.71 -3.05 -11.26
N ARG A 31 -6.50 -2.74 -11.76
CA ARG A 31 -6.32 -2.35 -13.16
C ARG A 31 -6.56 -3.51 -14.12
N GLY A 32 -5.99 -4.67 -13.83
CA GLY A 32 -6.18 -5.87 -14.64
C GLY A 32 -7.64 -6.35 -14.68
N ARG A 33 -8.49 -5.92 -13.73
CA ARG A 33 -9.93 -6.17 -13.79
C ARG A 33 -10.57 -5.51 -15.02
N TYR A 34 -10.20 -4.28 -15.33
CA TYR A 34 -10.72 -3.55 -16.50
C TYR A 34 -10.14 -4.09 -17.81
N GLU A 35 -9.00 -4.78 -17.75
CA GLU A 35 -8.32 -5.40 -18.87
C GLU A 35 -8.71 -6.89 -19.07
N ASN A 36 -9.66 -7.41 -18.28
CA ASN A 36 -10.07 -8.82 -18.27
C ASN A 36 -8.93 -9.83 -18.01
N VAL A 37 -7.87 -9.41 -17.31
CA VAL A 37 -6.81 -10.30 -16.83
C VAL A 37 -7.34 -11.10 -15.64
N SER A 38 -7.10 -12.42 -15.62
CA SER A 38 -7.53 -13.27 -14.52
C SER A 38 -6.84 -12.86 -13.21
N ARG A 39 -7.50 -13.03 -12.06
CA ARG A 39 -7.02 -12.46 -10.78
C ARG A 39 -5.61 -12.93 -10.45
N GLU A 40 -5.35 -14.21 -10.67
CA GLU A 40 -4.08 -14.89 -10.45
C GLU A 40 -2.97 -14.46 -11.41
N GLN A 41 -3.29 -13.78 -12.52
CA GLN A 41 -2.33 -13.25 -13.49
C GLN A 41 -2.07 -11.74 -13.34
N ARG A 42 -2.72 -11.07 -12.38
CA ARG A 42 -2.56 -9.62 -12.12
C ARG A 42 -1.29 -9.33 -11.33
N PHE A 43 -0.14 -9.69 -11.90
CA PHE A 43 1.15 -9.66 -11.21
C PHE A 43 1.68 -8.25 -10.97
N CYS A 44 2.46 -8.11 -9.90
CA CYS A 44 3.26 -6.91 -9.66
C CYS A 44 4.29 -6.74 -10.77
N LYS A 45 4.22 -5.59 -11.46
CA LYS A 45 5.15 -5.24 -12.55
C LYS A 45 6.53 -4.79 -12.05
N LEU A 46 6.66 -4.52 -10.74
CA LEU A 46 7.86 -3.90 -10.16
C LEU A 46 8.70 -4.85 -9.31
N CYS A 47 8.26 -6.08 -9.12
CA CYS A 47 9.05 -7.13 -8.49
C CYS A 47 9.02 -8.40 -9.33
N ASN A 48 10.04 -9.24 -9.18
CA ASN A 48 10.17 -10.48 -9.96
C ASN A 48 9.63 -11.72 -9.22
N ASN A 49 8.78 -11.53 -8.20
CA ASN A 49 8.30 -12.62 -7.35
C ASN A 49 7.10 -13.39 -7.95
N GLY A 50 6.52 -12.91 -9.07
CA GLY A 50 5.32 -13.52 -9.65
C GLY A 50 4.09 -13.45 -8.74
N GLU A 51 4.05 -12.47 -7.82
CA GLU A 51 2.93 -12.27 -6.89
C GLU A 51 1.89 -11.30 -7.46
N VAL A 52 0.62 -11.52 -7.12
CA VAL A 52 -0.49 -10.62 -7.48
C VAL A 52 -0.29 -9.24 -6.84
N GLU A 53 -0.38 -8.16 -7.62
CA GLU A 53 -0.26 -6.78 -7.13
C GLU A 53 -1.54 -6.33 -6.44
N ASN A 54 -1.76 -6.80 -5.20
CA ASN A 54 -2.82 -6.33 -4.33
C ASN A 54 -2.30 -5.38 -3.24
N GLU A 55 -3.22 -4.86 -2.44
CA GLU A 55 -2.98 -3.94 -1.34
C GLU A 55 -1.96 -4.49 -0.35
N TYR A 56 -2.11 -5.76 0.04
CA TYR A 56 -1.20 -6.42 0.97
C TYR A 56 0.20 -6.64 0.37
N HIS A 57 0.29 -7.01 -0.92
CA HIS A 57 1.58 -7.16 -1.59
C HIS A 57 2.33 -5.83 -1.58
N LEU A 58 1.68 -4.73 -1.99
CA LEU A 58 2.28 -3.40 -1.92
C LEU A 58 2.72 -3.05 -0.50
N ALA A 59 1.84 -3.23 0.49
CA ALA A 59 2.08 -2.73 1.84
C ALA A 59 3.04 -3.61 2.65
N LEU A 60 3.01 -4.93 2.50
CA LEU A 60 3.58 -5.87 3.46
C LEU A 60 4.70 -6.76 2.91
N SER A 61 4.74 -7.09 1.62
CA SER A 61 5.64 -8.13 1.09
C SER A 61 6.47 -7.75 -0.13
N CYS A 62 6.05 -6.78 -0.94
CA CYS A 62 6.73 -6.48 -2.19
C CYS A 62 8.17 -6.00 -1.91
N PRO A 63 9.21 -6.65 -2.46
CA PRO A 63 10.61 -6.29 -2.18
C PRO A 63 10.97 -4.91 -2.71
N LYS A 64 10.26 -4.42 -3.74
CA LYS A 64 10.44 -3.05 -4.27
C LYS A 64 10.26 -1.97 -3.19
N TYR A 65 9.41 -2.22 -2.19
CA TYR A 65 9.11 -1.28 -1.10
C TYR A 65 9.78 -1.66 0.22
N GLU A 66 10.74 -2.60 0.21
CA GLU A 66 11.43 -3.04 1.42
C GLU A 66 12.16 -1.90 2.12
N GLU A 67 12.87 -1.07 1.37
CA GLU A 67 13.56 0.10 1.93
C GLU A 67 12.58 1.08 2.58
N LEU A 68 11.41 1.32 1.95
CA LEU A 68 10.37 2.16 2.54
C LEU A 68 9.84 1.58 3.86
N ARG A 69 9.63 0.25 3.93
CA ARG A 69 9.25 -0.42 5.19
C ARG A 69 10.36 -0.31 6.25
N ASN A 70 11.61 -0.50 5.86
CA ASN A 70 12.77 -0.45 6.75
C ASN A 70 13.09 0.97 7.25
N ASN A 71 12.72 2.00 6.49
CA ASN A 71 12.89 3.40 6.87
C ASN A 71 11.63 4.00 7.51
N SER A 72 10.55 3.23 7.63
CA SER A 72 9.31 3.67 8.29
C SER A 72 9.50 3.85 9.81
N ASN A 73 8.58 4.59 10.42
CA ASN A 73 8.53 4.78 11.87
C ASN A 73 8.36 3.42 12.60
N ASN A 74 8.88 3.34 13.84
CA ASN A 74 8.82 2.13 14.66
C ASN A 74 7.39 1.57 14.85
N ILE A 75 6.36 2.42 14.88
CA ILE A 75 4.96 1.99 14.93
C ILE A 75 4.61 1.13 13.71
N LEU A 76 4.97 1.59 12.50
CA LEU A 76 4.74 0.83 11.27
C LEU A 76 5.68 -0.37 11.16
N LYS A 77 6.91 -0.28 11.64
CA LYS A 77 7.80 -1.45 11.70
C LYS A 77 7.21 -2.56 12.54
N ASN A 78 6.59 -2.24 13.68
CA ASN A 78 5.86 -3.23 14.46
C ASN A 78 4.72 -3.84 13.64
N LEU A 79 3.96 -3.04 12.90
CA LEU A 79 2.94 -3.58 12.00
C LEU A 79 3.53 -4.57 10.98
N PHE A 80 4.66 -4.24 10.36
CA PHE A 80 5.28 -5.03 9.29
C PHE A 80 6.06 -6.25 9.78
N TYR A 81 6.60 -6.20 11.00
CA TYR A 81 7.62 -7.16 11.48
C TYR A 81 7.31 -7.81 12.83
N LEU A 82 6.35 -7.32 13.63
CA LEU A 82 6.03 -7.91 14.94
C LEU A 82 5.46 -9.32 14.80
N ASN A 83 4.67 -9.57 13.76
CA ASN A 83 4.11 -10.88 13.49
C ASN A 83 4.90 -11.58 12.37
N ASN A 84 5.38 -12.80 12.63
CA ASN A 84 6.14 -13.56 11.65
C ASN A 84 5.26 -14.28 10.60
N THR A 85 3.94 -14.34 10.82
CA THR A 85 2.99 -14.93 9.87
C THR A 85 2.36 -13.87 8.99
N MET A 86 2.12 -14.20 7.72
CA MET A 86 1.44 -13.28 6.80
C MET A 86 0.01 -12.98 7.25
N GLU A 87 -0.72 -13.97 7.76
CA GLU A 87 -2.08 -13.77 8.29
C GLU A 87 -2.10 -12.75 9.44
N GLY A 88 -1.14 -12.85 10.37
CA GLY A 88 -1.05 -11.90 11.46
C GLY A 88 -0.69 -10.49 11.01
N LYS A 89 0.20 -10.35 10.02
CA LYS A 89 0.50 -9.04 9.40
C LYS A 89 -0.73 -8.44 8.72
N GLN A 90 -1.52 -9.25 8.03
CA GLN A 90 -2.76 -8.80 7.39
C GLN A 90 -3.78 -8.29 8.41
N LYS A 91 -4.00 -9.03 9.51
CA LYS A 91 -4.89 -8.59 10.60
C LYS A 91 -4.45 -7.27 11.23
N LEU A 92 -3.15 -7.11 11.49
CA LEU A 92 -2.61 -5.85 12.01
C LEU A 92 -2.77 -4.71 11.00
N PHE A 93 -2.58 -4.99 9.72
CA PHE A 93 -2.77 -4.02 8.64
C PHE A 93 -4.24 -3.60 8.51
N GLU A 94 -5.19 -4.53 8.58
CA GLU A 94 -6.62 -4.25 8.56
C GLU A 94 -7.04 -3.39 9.75
N HIS A 95 -6.52 -3.69 10.95
CA HIS A 95 -6.72 -2.86 12.12
C HIS A 95 -6.17 -1.44 11.92
N ALA A 96 -4.98 -1.30 11.33
CA ALA A 96 -4.41 0.02 11.05
C ALA A 96 -5.20 0.80 9.97
N MET A 97 -5.71 0.11 8.96
CA MET A 97 -6.54 0.69 7.90
C MET A 97 -7.92 1.16 8.41
N SER A 98 -8.41 0.58 9.51
CA SER A 98 -9.66 0.93 10.17
C SER A 98 -9.47 1.82 11.40
N SER A 99 -8.24 2.20 11.73
CA SER A 99 -7.92 3.04 12.88
C SER A 99 -8.28 4.50 12.63
N ASP A 100 -8.74 5.18 13.67
CA ASP A 100 -8.87 6.63 13.75
C ASP A 100 -7.76 7.26 14.62
N ASP A 101 -6.74 6.48 15.02
CA ASP A 101 -5.57 7.02 15.72
C ASP A 101 -4.80 7.98 14.79
N PRO A 102 -4.72 9.29 15.12
CA PRO A 102 -4.15 10.27 14.21
C PRO A 102 -2.70 9.98 13.84
N VAL A 103 -1.92 9.41 14.76
CA VAL A 103 -0.51 9.10 14.52
C VAL A 103 -0.39 7.95 13.52
N LEU A 104 -1.10 6.85 13.75
CA LEU A 104 -1.11 5.69 12.88
C LEU A 104 -1.63 6.02 11.48
N VAL A 105 -2.75 6.76 11.39
CA VAL A 105 -3.33 7.21 10.12
C VAL A 105 -2.34 8.08 9.34
N ASN A 106 -1.67 9.03 10.01
CA ASN A 106 -0.68 9.88 9.35
C ASN A 106 0.56 9.11 8.88
N LEU A 107 1.06 8.18 9.69
CA LEU A 107 2.21 7.36 9.33
C LEU A 107 1.88 6.44 8.15
N LEU A 108 0.75 5.73 8.24
CA LEU A 108 0.33 4.77 7.22
C LEU A 108 0.02 5.47 5.89
N SER A 109 -0.70 6.60 5.93
CA SER A 109 -1.02 7.36 4.72
C SER A 109 0.22 7.89 4.00
N LYS A 110 1.22 8.39 4.74
CA LYS A 110 2.52 8.79 4.19
C LYS A 110 3.26 7.61 3.55
N TYR A 111 3.32 6.47 4.25
CA TYR A 111 3.95 5.26 3.72
C TYR A 111 3.31 4.82 2.40
N ILE A 112 1.97 4.67 2.37
CA ILE A 112 1.24 4.29 1.16
C ILE A 112 1.46 5.31 0.03
N PHE A 113 1.45 6.60 0.34
CA PHE A 113 1.75 7.64 -0.64
C PHE A 113 3.17 7.49 -1.25
N HIS A 114 4.17 7.19 -0.44
CA HIS A 114 5.53 6.96 -0.93
C HIS A 114 5.63 5.69 -1.79
N CYS A 115 4.93 4.60 -1.42
CA CYS A 115 4.85 3.41 -2.26
C CYS A 115 4.27 3.72 -3.65
N PHE A 116 3.18 4.47 -3.73
CA PHE A 116 2.61 4.88 -5.03
C PHE A 116 3.51 5.86 -5.80
N SER A 117 4.20 6.77 -5.11
CA SER A 117 5.15 7.69 -5.74
C SER A 117 6.32 6.92 -6.38
N GLU A 118 6.90 5.97 -5.64
CA GLU A 118 7.97 5.10 -6.14
C GLU A 118 7.48 4.19 -7.27
N ARG A 119 6.24 3.72 -7.18
CA ARG A 119 5.59 2.93 -8.23
C ARG A 119 5.48 3.69 -9.54
N ASP A 120 4.88 4.87 -9.50
CA ASP A 120 4.63 5.69 -10.68
C ASP A 120 5.97 6.15 -11.30
N LYS A 121 6.98 6.46 -10.48
CA LYS A 121 8.36 6.73 -10.94
C LYS A 121 8.98 5.53 -11.65
N SER A 122 8.89 4.35 -11.05
CA SER A 122 9.52 3.12 -11.58
C SER A 122 8.88 2.68 -12.90
N LEU A 123 7.55 2.74 -13.00
CA LEU A 123 6.86 2.39 -14.24
C LEU A 123 7.18 3.37 -15.37
N LYS A 124 7.25 4.67 -15.08
CA LYS A 124 7.64 5.67 -16.08
C LYS A 124 9.04 5.38 -16.64
N SER A 125 10.00 5.02 -15.78
CA SER A 125 11.35 4.66 -16.24
C SER A 125 11.46 3.36 -17.03
N MET A 126 10.41 2.55 -17.09
CA MET A 126 10.36 1.33 -17.91
C MET A 126 9.75 1.57 -19.30
N GLU A 127 9.15 2.75 -19.52
CA GLU A 127 8.56 3.15 -20.80
C GLU A 127 9.54 3.94 -21.69
N ASP A 128 10.66 4.39 -21.11
CA ASP A 128 11.79 5.08 -21.76
C ASP A 128 12.87 4.08 -22.24
#